data_AF-A0A9D9HS54-F1
#
_entry.id   AF-A0A9D9HS54-F1
#
_cell.length_a   1.000
_cell.length_b   1.000
_cell.length_c   1.000
_cell.angle_alpha   90.00
_cell.angle_beta   90.00
_cell.angle_gamma   90.00
#
_symmetry.space_group_name_H-M   'P 1'
#
loop_
_entity.id
_entity.type
_entity.pdbx_description
1 polymer ?
#
loop_
_entity_poly.entity_id
_entity_poly.type
_entity_poly.pdbx_seq_one_letter_code
_entity_poly.pdbx_strand_id
1 'polypeptide(L)'
;MNHTCTKVTVRQRAIRNDRISLYLDYYPAVRNPETMQMSRREYLGIYLYAHPKNEMERAFNNEMLNKAEAIRCIRVQSLINEEFGFLDKTKQKADFLAYFKKMCRTKDEKWTFVYQHFYNFVKGKCTFGEVNVDLCKRFCEYLLNAKQLKRFDSPISLNSASGYYSTFRGLLKIAYRDKWIRENINDFLDKIEPEDVKKEYLTLDEVKQLAATPCDIPVLKAASL
;
A
#
# COMPACT_ATOMS: atom_id res chain seq x y z
N MET A 1 -28.30 16.11 5.43
CA MET A 1 -27.85 15.07 6.37
C MET A 1 -26.98 15.74 7.41
N ASN A 2 -27.29 15.63 8.70
CA ASN A 2 -26.48 16.22 9.76
C ASN A 2 -25.16 15.44 9.86
N HIS A 3 -24.12 15.93 9.18
CA HIS A 3 -22.76 15.47 9.36
C HIS A 3 -22.28 15.91 10.75
N THR A 4 -22.57 15.11 11.78
CA THR A 4 -21.96 15.30 13.08
C THR A 4 -20.53 14.80 13.00
N CYS A 5 -19.60 15.73 12.79
CA CYS A 5 -18.16 15.49 12.91
C CYS A 5 -17.87 14.69 14.18
N THR A 6 -17.09 13.62 14.05
CA THR A 6 -16.80 12.74 15.19
C THR A 6 -16.14 13.54 16.31
N LYS A 7 -16.73 13.50 17.51
CA LYS A 7 -16.19 14.18 18.68
C LYS A 7 -15.10 13.32 19.31
N VAL A 8 -13.92 13.90 19.49
CA VAL A 8 -12.79 13.28 20.19
C VAL A 8 -12.56 14.00 21.51
N THR A 9 -12.61 13.27 22.62
CA THR A 9 -12.42 13.82 23.96
C THR A 9 -11.34 13.05 24.72
N VAL A 10 -10.39 13.73 25.35
CA VAL A 10 -9.46 13.10 26.30
C VAL A 10 -10.24 12.75 27.56
N ARG A 11 -10.16 11.49 27.99
CA ARG A 11 -10.79 10.97 29.19
C ARG A 11 -9.73 10.34 30.09
N GLN A 12 -10.08 10.26 31.37
CA GLN A 12 -9.24 9.75 32.43
C GLN A 12 -9.89 8.49 33.01
N ARG A 13 -9.08 7.46 33.27
CA ARG A 13 -9.54 6.25 33.97
C ARG A 13 -8.54 5.89 35.06
N ALA A 14 -9.02 5.77 36.30
CA ALA A 14 -8.21 5.24 37.39
C ALA A 14 -7.79 3.79 37.07
N ILE A 15 -6.52 3.48 37.33
CA ILE A 15 -5.92 2.15 37.18
C ILE A 15 -5.22 1.77 38.49
N ARG A 16 -4.67 0.54 38.53
CA ARG A 16 -3.91 0.05 39.69
C ARG A 16 -2.71 0.98 39.99
N ASN A 17 -2.26 0.94 41.25
CA ASN A 17 -1.08 1.66 41.76
C ASN A 17 -1.21 3.19 41.74
N ASP A 18 -2.38 3.73 42.12
CA ASP A 18 -2.65 5.17 42.24
C ASP A 18 -2.27 5.98 40.99
N ARG A 19 -2.56 5.39 39.82
CA ARG A 19 -2.34 6.01 38.53
C ARG A 19 -3.65 6.24 37.79
N ILE A 20 -3.64 7.22 36.90
CA ILE A 20 -4.72 7.50 35.97
C ILE A 20 -4.19 7.27 34.56
N SER A 21 -4.89 6.46 33.76
CA SER A 21 -4.59 6.29 32.34
C SER A 21 -5.40 7.27 31.50
N LEU A 22 -4.74 7.90 30.52
CA LEU A 22 -5.38 8.77 29.53
C LEU A 22 -5.75 7.99 28.27
N TYR A 23 -6.95 8.24 27.77
CA TYR A 23 -7.46 7.65 26.54
C TYR A 23 -8.36 8.64 25.79
N LEU A 24 -8.52 8.44 24.48
CA LEU A 24 -9.46 9.18 23.65
C LEU A 24 -10.80 8.44 23.61
N ASP A 25 -11.90 9.15 23.83
CA ASP A 25 -13.27 8.68 23.60
C ASP A 25 -13.80 9.32 22.31
N TYR A 26 -14.24 8.45 21.38
CA TYR A 26 -14.80 8.82 20.09
C TYR A 26 -16.32 8.67 20.10
N TYR A 27 -17.04 9.68 19.62
CA TYR A 27 -18.49 9.58 19.40
C TYR A 27 -18.91 10.23 18.07
N PRO A 28 -19.46 9.46 17.10
CA PRO A 28 -19.62 7.99 17.11
C PRO A 28 -18.27 7.25 17.12
N ALA A 29 -18.28 5.92 17.27
CA ALA A 29 -17.06 5.11 17.23
C ALA A 29 -16.33 5.27 15.89
N VAL A 30 -15.01 5.14 15.90
CA VAL A 30 -14.14 5.26 14.70
C VAL A 30 -13.52 3.93 14.35
N ARG A 31 -13.16 3.73 13.09
CA ARG A 31 -12.49 2.50 12.65
C ARG A 31 -11.03 2.53 13.06
N ASN A 32 -10.56 1.51 13.78
CA ASN A 32 -9.14 1.35 14.06
C ASN A 32 -8.41 0.91 12.76
N PRO A 33 -7.37 1.62 12.30
CA PRO A 33 -6.70 1.32 11.03
C PRO A 33 -5.89 0.02 11.04
N GLU A 34 -5.48 -0.50 12.20
CA GLU A 34 -4.72 -1.74 12.31
C GLU A 34 -5.64 -2.97 12.37
N THR A 35 -6.69 -2.91 13.20
CA THR A 35 -7.60 -4.05 13.43
C THR A 35 -8.83 -4.02 12.53
N MET A 36 -9.10 -2.89 11.86
CA MET A 36 -10.27 -2.63 11.01
C MET A 36 -11.62 -2.72 11.73
N GLN A 37 -11.63 -2.78 13.06
CA GLN A 37 -12.83 -2.82 13.89
C GLN A 37 -13.23 -1.42 14.37
N MET A 38 -14.53 -1.21 14.59
CA MET A 38 -15.03 0.02 15.19
C MET A 38 -14.65 0.06 16.67
N SER A 39 -13.95 1.10 17.10
CA SER A 39 -13.62 1.34 18.48
C SER A 39 -14.10 2.70 18.94
N ARG A 40 -14.65 2.72 20.16
CA ARG A 40 -14.99 3.95 20.86
C ARG A 40 -13.81 4.54 21.63
N ARG A 41 -12.78 3.73 21.91
CA ARG A 41 -11.69 4.09 22.83
C ARG A 41 -10.31 3.78 22.26
N GLU A 42 -9.38 4.72 22.41
CA GLU A 42 -7.96 4.56 22.11
C GLU A 42 -7.14 4.94 23.34
N TYR A 43 -6.48 3.96 23.97
CA TYR A 43 -5.63 4.21 25.13
C TYR A 43 -4.27 4.73 24.68
N LEU A 44 -3.82 5.86 25.25
CA LEU A 44 -2.62 6.57 24.79
C LEU A 44 -1.32 6.00 25.38
N GLY A 45 -1.41 5.10 26.37
CA GLY A 45 -0.25 4.67 27.16
C GLY A 45 0.36 5.78 28.02
N ILE A 46 -0.32 6.92 28.15
CA ILE A 46 0.06 8.04 29.01
C ILE A 46 -0.60 7.87 30.38
N TYR A 47 0.20 8.02 31.43
CA TYR A 47 -0.25 7.84 32.82
C TYR A 47 0.02 9.10 33.65
N LEU A 48 -0.88 9.40 34.57
CA LEU A 48 -0.77 10.47 35.55
C LEU A 48 -0.70 9.88 36.96
N TYR A 49 -0.13 10.63 37.90
CA TYR A 49 -0.30 10.38 39.33
C TYR A 49 -1.73 10.73 39.73
N ALA A 50 -2.47 9.81 40.36
CA ALA A 50 -3.82 10.07 40.83
C ALA A 50 -3.84 11.11 41.97
N HIS A 51 -2.82 11.06 42.82
CA HIS A 51 -2.64 11.95 43.97
C HIS A 51 -1.20 12.50 43.97
N PRO A 52 -0.90 13.55 43.17
CA PRO A 52 0.45 14.11 43.09
C PRO A 52 0.83 14.76 44.43
N LYS A 53 1.96 14.32 45.01
CA LYS A 53 2.41 14.67 46.37
C LYS A 53 3.25 15.93 46.41
N ASN A 54 3.91 16.28 45.32
CA ASN A 54 4.82 17.41 45.23
C ASN A 54 4.62 18.21 43.93
N GLU A 55 5.31 19.34 43.82
CA GLU A 55 5.23 20.21 42.64
C GLU A 55 5.76 19.54 41.37
N MET A 56 6.79 18.70 41.47
CA MET A 56 7.33 17.95 40.34
C MET A 56 6.30 16.99 39.74
N GLU A 57 5.55 16.25 40.57
CA GLU A 57 4.50 15.34 40.14
C GLU A 57 3.30 16.10 39.53
N ARG A 58 2.97 17.29 40.07
CA ARG A 58 1.95 18.16 39.46
C ARG A 58 2.39 18.70 38.10
N ALA A 59 3.64 19.15 37.98
CA ALA A 59 4.21 19.61 36.72
C ALA A 59 4.25 18.49 35.68
N PHE A 60 4.66 17.27 36.08
CA PHE A 60 4.62 16.09 35.24
C PHE A 60 3.20 15.78 34.73
N ASN A 61 2.20 15.81 35.61
CA ASN A 61 0.81 15.59 35.22
C ASN A 61 0.34 16.62 34.18
N ASN A 62 0.66 17.90 34.37
CA ASN A 62 0.33 18.96 33.42
C ASN A 62 1.00 18.74 32.05
N GLU A 63 2.27 18.35 32.03
CA GLU A 63 2.99 18.02 30.79
C GLU A 63 2.34 16.84 30.06
N MET A 64 1.98 15.78 30.78
CA MET A 64 1.33 14.60 30.21
C MET A 64 -0.09 14.92 29.67
N LEU A 65 -0.85 15.78 30.36
CA LEU A 65 -2.14 16.27 29.87
C LEU A 65 -1.97 17.07 28.58
N ASN A 66 -0.98 17.96 28.49
CA ASN A 66 -0.68 18.71 27.27
C ASN A 66 -0.31 17.78 26.10
N LYS A 67 0.48 16.72 26.36
CA LYS A 67 0.78 15.70 25.35
C LYS A 67 -0.48 14.96 24.87
N ALA A 68 -1.37 14.57 25.79
CA ALA A 68 -2.62 13.92 25.44
C ALA A 68 -3.53 14.84 24.60
N GLU A 69 -3.56 16.14 24.92
CA GLU A 69 -4.32 17.14 24.17
C GLU A 69 -3.75 17.35 22.76
N ALA A 70 -2.43 17.37 22.60
CA ALA A 70 -1.79 17.42 21.28
C ALA A 70 -2.18 16.21 20.41
N ILE A 71 -2.20 15.00 20.99
CA ILE A 71 -2.65 13.78 20.29
C ILE A 71 -4.13 13.90 19.90
N ARG A 72 -4.99 14.41 20.80
CA ARG A 72 -6.41 14.66 20.51
C ARG A 72 -6.57 15.59 19.30
N CYS A 73 -5.83 16.69 19.25
CA CYS A 73 -5.85 17.63 18.11
C CYS A 73 -5.44 16.95 16.80
N ILE A 74 -4.37 16.14 16.81
CA ILE A 74 -3.93 15.38 15.63
C ILE A 74 -5.04 14.42 15.16
N ARG A 75 -5.72 13.73 16.08
CA ARG A 75 -6.83 12.81 15.76
C ARG A 75 -8.05 13.54 15.19
N VAL A 76 -8.43 14.68 15.76
CA VAL A 76 -9.50 15.52 15.21
C VAL A 76 -9.17 15.95 13.79
N GLN A 77 -7.96 16.44 13.55
CA GLN A 77 -7.53 16.83 12.20
C GLN A 77 -7.60 15.65 11.23
N SER A 78 -7.16 14.46 11.65
CA SER A 78 -7.23 13.26 10.82
C SER A 78 -8.67 12.85 10.49
N LEU A 79 -9.60 12.95 11.44
CA LEU A 79 -11.01 12.61 11.22
C LEU A 79 -11.71 13.62 10.30
N ILE A 80 -11.44 14.92 10.49
CA ILE A 80 -11.90 15.97 9.56
C ILE A 80 -11.34 15.70 8.16
N ASN A 81 -10.05 15.35 8.06
CA ASN A 81 -9.45 15.04 6.79
C ASN A 81 -10.15 13.84 6.11
N GLU A 82 -10.44 12.77 6.84
CA GLU A 82 -11.19 11.62 6.28
C GLU A 82 -12.63 11.98 5.89
N GLU A 83 -13.35 12.73 6.72
CA GLU A 83 -14.75 13.12 6.48
C GLU A 83 -14.90 14.03 5.25
N PHE A 84 -13.97 14.96 5.06
CA PHE A 84 -13.95 15.89 3.91
C PHE A 84 -13.06 15.41 2.76
N GLY A 85 -12.51 14.20 2.85
CA GLY A 85 -11.68 13.58 1.81
C GLY A 85 -10.30 14.22 1.60
N PHE A 86 -9.81 15.05 2.52
CA PHE A 86 -8.41 15.45 2.52
C PHE A 86 -7.53 14.24 2.89
N LEU A 87 -6.50 13.97 2.09
CA LEU A 87 -5.50 12.95 2.45
C LEU A 87 -4.71 13.43 3.67
N ASP A 88 -4.57 12.54 4.67
CA ASP A 88 -3.70 12.80 5.81
C ASP A 88 -2.26 13.07 5.33
N LYS A 89 -1.67 14.19 5.78
CA LYS A 89 -0.27 14.54 5.48
C LYS A 89 0.69 13.42 5.89
N THR A 90 0.34 12.64 6.91
CA THR A 90 1.11 11.48 7.35
C THR A 90 1.09 10.37 6.30
N LYS A 91 -0.06 10.07 5.69
CA LYS A 91 -0.19 9.09 4.60
C LYS A 91 0.55 9.54 3.35
N GLN A 92 0.48 10.83 2.99
CA GLN A 92 1.24 11.36 1.85
C GLN A 92 2.74 11.18 2.00
N LYS A 93 3.27 11.29 3.21
CA LYS A 93 4.70 11.08 3.51
C LYS A 93 5.09 9.61 3.64
N ALA A 94 4.13 8.68 3.66
CA ALA A 94 4.43 7.27 3.78
C ALA A 94 5.16 6.74 2.53
N ASP A 95 6.02 5.76 2.75
CA ASP A 95 6.86 5.15 1.70
C ASP A 95 6.02 4.22 0.81
N PHE A 96 5.87 4.61 -0.46
CA PHE A 96 5.13 3.84 -1.46
C PHE A 96 5.88 2.57 -1.86
N LEU A 97 7.22 2.59 -1.90
CA LEU A 97 8.04 1.42 -2.23
C LEU A 97 7.93 0.35 -1.15
N ALA A 98 7.90 0.76 0.13
CA ALA A 98 7.67 -0.17 1.23
C ALA A 98 6.29 -0.85 1.11
N TYR A 99 5.25 -0.09 0.77
CA TYR A 99 3.91 -0.64 0.52
C TYR A 99 3.89 -1.59 -0.68
N PHE A 100 4.50 -1.20 -1.80
CA PHE A 100 4.59 -2.05 -3.00
C PHE A 100 5.32 -3.36 -2.68
N LYS A 101 6.48 -3.30 -2.02
CA LYS A 101 7.25 -4.49 -1.62
C LYS A 101 6.46 -5.40 -0.69
N LYS A 102 5.62 -4.85 0.20
CA LYS A 102 4.69 -5.64 1.03
C LYS A 102 3.67 -6.39 0.16
N MET A 103 3.10 -5.75 -0.86
CA MET A 103 2.14 -6.39 -1.77
C MET A 103 2.77 -7.55 -2.55
N CYS A 104 4.03 -7.43 -2.99
CA CYS A 104 4.74 -8.48 -3.71
C CYS A 104 4.82 -9.81 -2.95
N ARG A 105 4.81 -9.80 -1.61
CA ARG A 105 4.88 -11.03 -0.79
C ARG A 105 3.70 -11.98 -0.99
N THR A 106 2.57 -11.46 -1.49
CA THR A 106 1.31 -12.21 -1.65
C THR A 106 0.95 -12.44 -3.12
N LYS A 107 1.87 -12.11 -4.04
CA LYS A 107 1.63 -12.08 -5.48
C LYS A 107 2.68 -12.89 -6.23
N ASP A 108 2.40 -13.13 -7.50
CA ASP A 108 3.31 -13.86 -8.38
C ASP A 108 4.61 -13.08 -8.68
N GLU A 109 5.61 -13.77 -9.21
CA GLU A 109 6.96 -13.24 -9.47
C GLU A 109 6.96 -11.98 -10.35
N LYS A 110 5.95 -11.80 -11.23
CA LYS A 110 5.84 -10.61 -12.09
C LYS A 110 5.79 -9.33 -11.28
N TRP A 111 5.09 -9.33 -10.15
CA TRP A 111 5.00 -8.16 -9.27
C TRP A 111 6.37 -7.72 -8.76
N THR A 112 7.26 -8.67 -8.50
CA THR A 112 8.65 -8.40 -8.09
C THR A 112 9.44 -7.72 -9.22
N PHE A 113 9.28 -8.16 -10.47
CA PHE A 113 9.92 -7.49 -11.62
C PHE A 113 9.38 -6.08 -11.82
N VAL A 114 8.06 -5.88 -11.72
CA VAL A 114 7.45 -4.54 -11.83
C VAL A 114 7.94 -3.62 -10.70
N TYR A 115 8.01 -4.14 -9.47
CA TYR A 115 8.60 -3.42 -8.34
C TYR A 115 10.04 -3.01 -8.63
N GLN A 116 10.88 -3.90 -9.17
CA GLN A 116 12.28 -3.60 -9.45
C GLN A 116 12.44 -2.54 -10.54
N HIS A 117 11.63 -2.62 -11.60
CA HIS A 117 11.57 -1.58 -12.63
C HIS A 117 11.14 -0.23 -12.05
N PHE A 118 10.08 -0.22 -11.24
CA PHE A 118 9.61 1.01 -10.60
C PHE A 118 10.64 1.57 -9.62
N TYR A 119 11.27 0.73 -8.80
CA TYR A 119 12.34 1.09 -7.87
C TYR A 119 13.51 1.76 -8.59
N ASN A 120 13.95 1.18 -9.72
CA ASN A 120 15.03 1.76 -10.54
C ASN A 120 14.61 3.09 -11.16
N PHE A 121 13.38 3.19 -11.67
CA PHE A 121 12.81 4.41 -12.25
C PHE A 121 12.77 5.57 -11.26
N VAL A 122 12.30 5.33 -10.03
CA VAL A 122 12.23 6.35 -8.96
C VAL A 122 13.52 6.47 -8.15
N LYS A 123 14.60 5.79 -8.55
CA LYS A 123 15.92 5.83 -7.90
C LYS A 123 15.85 5.48 -6.40
N GLY A 124 15.00 4.50 -6.05
CA GLY A 124 14.88 3.95 -4.71
C GLY A 124 14.12 4.79 -3.68
N LYS A 125 13.45 5.89 -4.10
CA LYS A 125 12.61 6.69 -3.20
C LYS A 125 11.33 7.15 -3.89
N CYS A 126 10.19 6.85 -3.27
CA CYS A 126 8.89 7.38 -3.70
C CYS A 126 7.91 7.34 -2.52
N THR A 127 7.26 8.46 -2.26
CA THR A 127 6.20 8.59 -1.26
C THR A 127 4.82 8.57 -1.91
N PHE A 128 3.77 8.25 -1.16
CA PHE A 128 2.40 8.27 -1.69
C PHE A 128 1.97 9.65 -2.22
N GLY A 129 2.51 10.74 -1.67
CA GLY A 129 2.24 12.10 -2.16
C GLY A 129 2.83 12.39 -3.55
N GLU A 130 3.86 11.63 -3.96
CA GLU A 130 4.47 11.75 -5.29
C GLU A 130 3.74 10.90 -6.34
N VAL A 131 2.91 9.93 -5.92
CA VAL A 131 2.17 9.06 -6.82
C VAL A 131 0.96 9.79 -7.40
N ASN A 132 1.14 10.36 -8.59
CA ASN A 132 0.12 11.06 -9.34
C ASN A 132 0.07 10.59 -10.81
N VAL A 133 -0.85 11.15 -11.61
CA VAL A 133 -1.04 10.80 -13.02
C VAL A 133 0.25 10.98 -13.82
N ASP A 134 0.98 12.09 -13.61
CA ASP A 134 2.24 12.38 -14.30
C ASP A 134 3.31 11.31 -14.05
N LEU A 135 3.56 10.97 -12.78
CA LEU A 135 4.53 9.92 -12.42
C LEU A 135 4.16 8.58 -13.08
N CYS A 136 2.87 8.24 -13.10
CA CYS A 136 2.38 7.01 -13.70
C CYS A 136 2.52 6.99 -15.23
N LYS A 137 2.38 8.14 -15.90
CA LYS A 137 2.62 8.28 -17.34
C LYS A 137 4.11 8.17 -17.67
N ARG A 138 4.98 8.84 -16.92
CA ARG A 138 6.44 8.70 -17.08
C ARG A 138 6.94 7.28 -16.79
N PHE A 139 6.30 6.57 -15.86
CA PHE A 139 6.62 5.15 -15.65
C PHE A 139 6.17 4.27 -16.83
N CYS A 140 5.03 4.58 -17.47
CA CYS A 140 4.62 3.92 -18.72
C CYS A 140 5.68 4.09 -19.81
N GLU A 141 6.12 5.34 -20.05
CA GLU A 141 7.17 5.67 -21.02
C GLU A 141 8.50 5.00 -20.67
N TYR A 142 8.85 4.93 -19.38
CA TYR A 142 10.01 4.20 -18.91
C TYR A 142 9.93 2.72 -19.31
N LEU A 143 8.79 2.04 -19.08
CA LEU A 143 8.65 0.62 -19.40
C LEU A 143 8.78 0.34 -20.90
N LEU A 144 8.34 1.26 -21.76
CA LEU A 144 8.47 1.14 -23.22
C LEU A 144 9.93 1.25 -23.71
N ASN A 145 10.79 1.92 -22.93
CA ASN A 145 12.20 2.15 -23.28
C ASN A 145 13.18 1.39 -22.38
N ALA A 146 12.68 0.67 -21.37
CA ALA A 146 13.51 0.02 -20.38
C ALA A 146 14.17 -1.25 -20.94
N LYS A 147 15.35 -1.56 -20.40
CA LYS A 147 16.06 -2.81 -20.65
C LYS A 147 15.59 -3.90 -19.69
N GLN A 148 15.73 -5.16 -20.08
CA GLN A 148 15.39 -6.28 -19.22
C GLN A 148 16.31 -6.33 -17.99
N LEU A 149 15.75 -6.73 -16.84
CA LEU A 149 16.50 -6.80 -15.58
C LEU A 149 17.52 -7.94 -15.53
N LYS A 150 17.26 -9.06 -16.23
CA LYS A 150 18.16 -10.22 -16.28
C LYS A 150 19.15 -10.16 -17.44
N ARG A 151 18.79 -9.46 -18.53
CA ARG A 151 19.60 -9.32 -19.76
C ARG A 151 19.69 -7.84 -20.12
N PHE A 152 20.73 -7.18 -19.62
CA PHE A 152 20.91 -5.73 -19.75
C PHE A 152 21.16 -5.24 -21.19
N ASP A 153 21.27 -6.15 -22.15
CA ASP A 153 21.52 -5.81 -23.55
C ASP A 153 20.25 -5.76 -24.40
N SER A 154 19.11 -6.23 -23.88
CA SER A 154 17.87 -6.30 -24.64
C SER A 154 16.78 -5.40 -24.04
N PRO A 155 16.01 -4.68 -24.87
CA PRO A 155 14.83 -3.97 -24.42
C PRO A 155 13.75 -4.94 -23.93
N ILE A 156 12.86 -4.45 -23.08
CA ILE A 156 11.62 -5.15 -22.72
C ILE A 156 10.73 -5.21 -23.98
N SER A 157 10.12 -6.36 -24.25
CA SER A 157 9.16 -6.46 -25.37
C SER A 157 7.88 -5.67 -25.06
N LEU A 158 7.18 -5.21 -26.10
CA LEU A 158 5.92 -4.46 -25.95
C LEU A 158 4.92 -5.19 -25.04
N ASN A 159 4.73 -6.50 -25.26
CA ASN A 159 3.81 -7.31 -24.46
C ASN A 159 4.24 -7.45 -23.00
N SER A 160 5.55 -7.49 -22.73
CA SER A 160 6.07 -7.48 -21.37
C SER A 160 5.84 -6.12 -20.71
N ALA A 161 6.09 -5.02 -21.42
CA ALA A 161 5.80 -3.67 -20.95
C ALA A 161 4.30 -3.49 -20.64
N SER A 162 3.41 -3.97 -21.52
CA SER A 162 1.95 -3.96 -21.31
C SER A 162 1.55 -4.78 -20.08
N GLY A 163 2.10 -5.98 -19.92
CA GLY A 163 1.85 -6.82 -18.75
C GLY A 163 2.36 -6.18 -17.44
N TYR A 164 3.54 -5.56 -17.47
CA TYR A 164 4.11 -4.85 -16.33
C TYR A 164 3.29 -3.63 -15.95
N TYR A 165 2.88 -2.82 -16.92
CA TYR A 165 2.07 -1.64 -16.67
C TYR A 165 0.68 -1.99 -16.15
N SER A 166 0.04 -3.01 -16.71
CA SER A 166 -1.23 -3.54 -16.21
C SER A 166 -1.13 -4.02 -14.76
N THR A 167 -0.01 -4.63 -14.39
CA THR A 167 0.26 -5.06 -13.02
C THR A 167 0.43 -3.86 -12.09
N PHE A 168 1.17 -2.83 -12.50
CA PHE A 168 1.32 -1.58 -11.75
C PHE A 168 -0.02 -0.86 -11.55
N ARG A 169 -0.86 -0.80 -12.59
CA ARG A 169 -2.23 -0.28 -12.50
C ARG A 169 -3.10 -1.06 -11.50
N GLY A 170 -2.90 -2.37 -11.43
CA GLY A 170 -3.46 -3.23 -10.40
C GLY A 170 -3.06 -2.81 -8.98
N LEU A 171 -1.77 -2.51 -8.75
CA LEU A 171 -1.29 -1.95 -7.47
C LEU A 171 -1.98 -0.62 -7.14
N LEU A 172 -2.08 0.31 -8.10
CA LEU A 172 -2.75 1.60 -7.89
C LEU A 172 -4.22 1.42 -7.47
N LYS A 173 -4.91 0.46 -8.08
CA LYS A 173 -6.30 0.13 -7.72
C LYS A 173 -6.41 -0.42 -6.29
N ILE A 174 -5.45 -1.25 -5.86
CA ILE A 174 -5.39 -1.75 -4.48
C ILE A 174 -5.11 -0.58 -3.52
N ALA A 175 -4.13 0.28 -3.81
CA ALA A 175 -3.81 1.44 -2.99
C ALA A 175 -4.99 2.41 -2.84
N TYR A 176 -5.77 2.62 -3.90
CA TYR A 176 -7.00 3.41 -3.87
C TYR A 176 -8.07 2.74 -2.97
N ARG A 177 -8.31 1.44 -3.14
CA ARG A 177 -9.26 0.67 -2.31
C ARG A 177 -8.87 0.71 -0.83
N ASP A 178 -7.59 0.61 -0.54
CA ASP A 178 -7.01 0.65 0.80
C ASP A 178 -6.90 2.09 1.36
N LYS A 179 -7.41 3.10 0.63
CA LYS A 179 -7.45 4.52 1.03
C LYS A 179 -6.08 5.13 1.33
N TRP A 180 -5.06 4.68 0.59
CA TRP A 180 -3.75 5.33 0.54
C TRP A 180 -3.70 6.46 -0.50
N ILE A 181 -4.53 6.37 -1.54
CA ILE A 181 -4.68 7.39 -2.59
C ILE A 181 -6.15 7.85 -2.60
N ARG A 182 -6.39 9.15 -2.81
CA ARG A 182 -7.72 9.77 -2.74
C ARG A 182 -8.60 9.42 -3.92
N GLU A 183 -8.01 9.41 -5.10
CA GLU A 183 -8.71 9.22 -6.37
C GLU A 183 -8.13 8.01 -7.09
N ASN A 184 -8.96 7.38 -7.92
CA ASN A 184 -8.50 6.29 -8.75
C ASN A 184 -7.70 6.84 -9.92
N ILE A 185 -6.37 6.91 -9.77
CA ILE A 185 -5.45 7.41 -10.81
C ILE A 185 -5.66 6.69 -12.14
N ASN A 186 -6.06 5.42 -12.11
CA ASN A 186 -6.32 4.62 -13.31
C ASN A 186 -7.37 5.24 -14.25
N ASP A 187 -8.27 6.09 -13.76
CA ASP A 187 -9.30 6.72 -14.59
C ASP A 187 -8.70 7.73 -15.59
N PHE A 188 -7.45 8.15 -15.37
CA PHE A 188 -6.72 9.13 -16.17
C PHE A 188 -5.52 8.53 -16.92
N LEU A 189 -5.40 7.20 -16.94
CA LEU A 189 -4.28 6.48 -17.55
C LEU A 189 -4.76 5.63 -18.73
N ASP A 190 -4.04 5.73 -19.84
CA ASP A 190 -4.21 4.86 -21.01
C ASP A 190 -3.51 3.52 -20.81
N LYS A 191 -3.98 2.48 -21.51
CA LYS A 191 -3.32 1.16 -21.49
C LYS A 191 -2.26 1.09 -22.59
N ILE A 192 -1.26 0.24 -22.38
CA ILE A 192 -0.35 -0.17 -23.47
C ILE A 192 -1.06 -1.31 -24.19
N GLU A 193 -1.43 -1.10 -25.44
CA GLU A 193 -2.03 -2.17 -26.26
C GLU A 193 -0.96 -3.22 -26.58
N PRO A 194 -1.19 -4.50 -26.23
CA PRO A 194 -0.28 -5.58 -26.62
C PRO A 194 -0.45 -5.89 -28.11
N GLU A 195 0.60 -6.48 -28.69
CA GLU A 195 0.56 -7.06 -30.03
C GLU A 195 0.21 -8.54 -29.97
N ASP A 196 -0.66 -8.98 -30.88
CA ASP A 196 -0.97 -10.40 -31.04
C ASP A 196 0.25 -11.15 -31.57
N VAL A 197 0.72 -12.12 -30.79
CA VAL A 197 1.83 -12.99 -31.18
C VAL A 197 1.24 -14.28 -31.73
N LYS A 198 1.60 -14.62 -32.97
CA LYS A 198 1.30 -15.93 -33.54
C LYS A 198 2.06 -16.98 -32.74
N LYS A 199 1.35 -17.74 -31.92
CA LYS A 199 1.89 -18.94 -31.27
C LYS A 199 1.83 -20.06 -32.28
N GLU A 200 2.99 -20.55 -32.70
CA GLU A 200 3.05 -21.77 -33.49
C GLU A 200 2.53 -22.94 -32.65
N TYR A 201 1.72 -23.77 -33.28
CA TYR A 201 1.17 -24.97 -32.68
C TYR A 201 1.39 -26.10 -33.68
N LEU A 202 1.61 -27.31 -33.15
CA LEU A 202 1.74 -28.49 -33.99
C LEU A 202 0.37 -28.90 -34.51
N THR A 203 0.30 -29.17 -35.80
CA THR A 203 -0.82 -29.88 -36.43
C THR A 203 -0.85 -31.33 -35.96
N LEU A 204 -1.99 -32.02 -36.11
CA LEU A 204 -2.13 -33.41 -35.70
C LEU A 204 -1.05 -34.32 -36.30
N ASP A 205 -0.69 -34.10 -37.57
CA ASP A 205 0.30 -34.91 -38.26
C ASP A 205 1.72 -34.61 -37.78
N GLU A 206 2.03 -33.36 -37.44
CA GLU A 206 3.30 -32.99 -36.79
C GLU A 206 3.40 -33.58 -35.38
N VAL A 207 2.29 -33.67 -34.62
CA VAL A 207 2.26 -34.35 -33.32
C VAL A 207 2.54 -35.85 -33.47
N LYS A 208 1.92 -36.51 -34.47
CA LYS A 208 2.20 -37.94 -34.76
C LYS A 208 3.66 -38.16 -35.17
N GLN A 209 4.21 -37.26 -35.98
CA GLN A 209 5.62 -37.32 -36.39
C GLN A 209 6.55 -37.12 -35.20
N LEU A 210 6.25 -36.17 -34.30
CA LEU A 210 6.99 -35.95 -33.07
C LEU A 210 6.95 -37.20 -32.17
N ALA A 211 5.80 -37.87 -32.04
CA ALA A 211 5.67 -39.12 -31.29
C ALA A 211 6.48 -40.29 -31.88
N ALA A 212 6.59 -40.37 -33.20
CA ALA A 212 7.39 -41.38 -33.88
C ALA A 212 8.90 -41.11 -33.80
N THR A 213 9.32 -39.88 -33.51
CA THR A 213 10.73 -39.49 -33.47
C THR A 213 11.47 -40.23 -32.33
N PRO A 214 12.66 -40.82 -32.57
CA PRO A 214 13.47 -41.43 -31.52
C PRO A 214 13.82 -40.41 -30.43
N CYS A 215 13.74 -40.84 -29.16
CA CYS A 215 14.12 -40.03 -28.01
C CYS A 215 15.05 -40.84 -27.13
N ASP A 216 16.21 -40.29 -26.81
CA ASP A 216 17.25 -40.98 -26.04
C ASP A 216 16.84 -41.25 -24.59
N ILE A 217 15.82 -40.53 -24.08
CA ILE A 217 15.32 -40.64 -22.71
C ILE A 217 13.84 -41.08 -22.74
N PRO A 218 13.55 -42.38 -22.54
CA PRO A 218 12.19 -42.91 -22.67
C PRO A 218 11.17 -42.26 -21.72
N VAL A 219 11.58 -41.89 -20.50
CA VAL A 219 10.71 -41.24 -19.51
C VAL A 219 10.25 -39.87 -19.99
N LEU A 220 11.14 -39.10 -20.64
CA LEU A 220 10.78 -37.80 -21.20
C LEU A 220 9.83 -37.97 -22.39
N LYS A 221 10.06 -38.98 -23.24
CA LYS A 221 9.16 -39.28 -24.36
C LYS A 221 7.72 -39.59 -23.91
N ALA A 222 7.57 -40.35 -22.82
CA ALA A 222 6.25 -40.67 -22.28
C ALA A 222 5.54 -39.48 -21.59
N ALA A 223 6.29 -38.49 -21.10
CA ALA A 223 5.75 -37.35 -20.36
C ALA A 223 5.51 -36.09 -21.22
N SER A 224 6.04 -36.05 -22.45
CA SER A 224 6.07 -34.85 -23.30
C SER A 224 4.97 -34.78 -24.37
N LEU A 225 4.24 -35.89 -24.60
CA LEU A 225 3.18 -36.03 -25.60
C LEU A 225 1.87 -36.45 -24.96
#